data_AF-A0AAD0UPS3-F1
#
_entry.id   AF-A0AAD0UPS3-F1
#
_cell.length_a   1.000
_cell.length_b   1.000
_cell.length_c   1.000
_cell.angle_alpha   90.00
_cell.angle_beta   90.00
_cell.angle_gamma   90.00
#
_symmetry.space_group_name_H-M   'P 1'
#
loop_
_entity.id
_entity.type
_entity.pdbx_description
1 polymer ?
#
loop_
_entity_poly.entity_id
_entity_poly.type
_entity_poly.pdbx_seq_one_letter_code
_entity_poly.pdbx_strand_id
1 'polypeptide(L)'
;MKRILTILIGSLLLGTVGNLYASRGAVVENPIDVFEKSFENKVLSIQRKTQVNANLPVHRALFYGTHNSYNSKSYAGPFFSYAFPNQKYSIGEQLRLGARFIELDIHWTLGTHARKELLLCHGQDSHVGCNVFDRPFYKGLEEVRDWVSNSANRNEVLVLYIEDKIDGHSSEALQTLKDYLDPWLYRYSGSCSDIPSPENMPKLGDMVASNKRILLMSNGCYDSQWSGYFKRIFFGSTTSSPKDFKGYPDCNYSRATYNSTMVRFFNDTTNYFGFYDGVKESGSFTNANIASMLSCEVNVFGIDQFDPDFAKQAIWSWNASEPNNWAGNENCAVLWSNGRWNDLNCGASNRFSCKDSSGNWYVTSGSGSWGSGNAQCSSETAGRFKFSAPLTPYENKKLLETKNSVGAGDLWINLTDQYSEGNWVPGN
;
A
#
# COMPACT_ATOMS: atom_id res chain seq x y z
N MET A 1 32.10 -19.36 88.22
CA MET A 1 33.04 -19.13 87.09
C MET A 1 32.42 -18.06 86.20
N LYS A 2 32.85 -16.79 86.32
CA LYS A 2 33.74 -16.05 85.37
C LYS A 2 33.18 -16.02 83.93
N ARG A 3 32.96 -14.90 83.22
CA ARG A 3 33.21 -13.45 83.41
C ARG A 3 32.40 -12.66 82.36
N ILE A 4 31.72 -11.60 82.80
CA ILE A 4 31.58 -10.24 82.25
C ILE A 4 32.12 -9.97 80.82
N LEU A 5 31.31 -9.36 79.93
CA LEU A 5 31.53 -7.97 79.44
C LEU A 5 30.33 -7.41 78.64
N THR A 6 29.71 -6.37 79.19
CA THR A 6 28.87 -5.40 78.48
C THR A 6 29.68 -4.11 78.34
N ILE A 7 29.83 -3.59 77.12
CA ILE A 7 30.24 -2.20 76.86
C ILE A 7 29.30 -1.61 75.81
N LEU A 8 28.98 -0.35 76.03
CA LEU A 8 27.87 0.46 75.54
C LEU A 8 28.43 1.55 74.60
N ILE A 9 27.52 2.30 73.94
CA ILE A 9 27.72 3.61 73.24
C ILE A 9 28.09 3.44 71.76
N GLY A 10 27.42 4.00 70.75
CA GLY A 10 26.47 5.10 70.68
C GLY A 10 27.03 6.17 69.74
N SER A 11 26.47 6.34 68.53
CA SER A 11 26.69 7.55 67.71
C SER A 11 25.63 7.71 66.61
N LEU A 12 24.96 8.87 66.66
CA LEU A 12 24.20 9.53 65.60
C LEU A 12 24.91 9.47 64.25
N LEU A 13 24.14 9.43 63.14
CA LEU A 13 24.17 10.49 62.12
C LEU A 13 23.02 10.36 61.12
N LEU A 14 22.42 11.51 60.85
CA LEU A 14 21.35 11.78 59.89
C LEU A 14 21.70 11.26 58.49
N GLY A 15 20.74 10.62 57.83
CA GLY A 15 20.86 10.21 56.43
C GLY A 15 19.49 10.13 55.77
N THR A 16 19.00 11.29 55.32
CA THR A 16 18.05 11.50 54.21
C THR A 16 17.12 10.33 53.85
N VAL A 17 15.84 10.44 54.23
CA VAL A 17 14.76 9.73 53.55
C VAL A 17 14.64 10.35 52.15
N GLY A 18 15.46 9.87 51.22
CA GLY A 18 15.33 10.19 49.81
C GLY A 18 14.02 9.59 49.30
N ASN A 19 13.02 10.44 49.07
CA ASN A 19 11.88 10.09 48.25
C ASN A 19 12.39 9.68 46.87
N LEU A 20 12.50 8.37 46.64
CA LEU A 20 12.61 7.77 45.33
C LEU A 20 11.28 7.98 44.59
N TYR A 21 11.08 9.20 44.09
CA TYR A 21 10.17 9.42 42.97
C TYR A 21 10.82 8.74 41.77
N ALA A 22 10.50 7.46 41.56
CA ALA A 22 10.72 6.81 40.29
C ALA A 22 9.92 7.61 39.25
N SER A 23 10.60 8.44 38.46
CA SER A 23 10.03 8.97 37.24
C SER A 23 9.69 7.77 36.37
N ARG A 24 8.40 7.41 36.31
CA ARG A 24 7.92 6.57 35.22
C ARG A 24 8.17 7.40 33.96
N GLY A 25 9.27 7.11 33.26
CA GLY A 25 9.53 7.70 31.95
C GLY A 25 8.25 7.59 31.12
N ALA A 26 7.86 8.67 30.45
CA ALA A 26 6.69 8.67 29.59
C ALA A 26 6.81 7.48 28.62
N VAL A 27 5.78 6.63 28.58
CA VAL A 27 5.71 5.56 27.58
C VAL A 27 5.61 6.25 26.23
N VAL A 28 6.68 6.17 25.43
CA VAL A 28 6.64 6.64 24.04
C VAL A 28 5.81 5.64 23.26
N GLU A 29 4.65 6.05 22.77
CA GLU A 29 3.78 5.19 21.98
C GLU A 29 4.48 4.76 20.68
N ASN A 30 4.27 3.51 20.27
CA ASN A 30 4.81 3.00 19.01
C ASN A 30 4.21 3.81 17.83
N PRO A 31 5.02 4.42 16.95
CA PRO A 31 4.53 5.21 15.82
C PRO A 31 3.55 4.46 14.91
N ILE A 32 3.66 3.14 14.80
CA ILE A 32 2.73 2.31 14.04
C ILE A 32 1.36 2.26 14.73
N ASP A 33 1.32 2.07 16.04
CA ASP A 33 0.07 2.03 16.81
C ASP A 33 -0.64 3.40 16.79
N VAL A 34 0.14 4.49 16.80
CA VAL A 34 -0.37 5.86 16.62
C VAL A 34 -0.98 6.02 15.23
N PHE A 35 -0.27 5.59 14.19
CA PHE A 35 -0.77 5.67 12.82
C PHE A 35 -2.02 4.81 12.59
N GLU A 36 -2.08 3.59 13.10
CA GLU A 36 -3.24 2.72 12.90
C GLU A 36 -4.54 3.32 13.47
N LYS A 37 -4.43 4.06 14.57
CA LYS A 37 -5.56 4.78 15.20
C LYS A 37 -5.81 6.15 14.57
N SER A 38 -4.95 6.61 13.67
CA SER A 38 -5.04 7.93 13.06
C SER A 38 -6.21 8.03 12.09
N PHE A 39 -6.64 9.26 11.85
CA PHE A 39 -7.66 9.55 10.86
C PHE A 39 -7.18 9.22 9.44
N GLU A 40 -5.89 9.41 9.17
CA GLU A 40 -5.26 9.10 7.88
C GLU A 40 -5.36 7.60 7.54
N ASN A 41 -5.19 6.71 8.51
CA ASN A 41 -5.38 5.27 8.28
C ASN A 41 -6.86 4.90 8.02
N LYS A 42 -7.80 5.57 8.70
CA LYS A 42 -9.24 5.45 8.39
C LYS A 42 -9.51 5.87 6.94
N VAL A 43 -8.96 7.00 6.50
CA VAL A 43 -9.11 7.51 5.13
C VAL A 43 -8.53 6.57 4.10
N LEU A 44 -7.32 6.06 4.32
CA LEU A 44 -6.70 5.07 3.43
C LEU A 44 -7.58 3.82 3.28
N SER A 45 -8.19 3.36 4.38
CA SER A 45 -9.10 2.21 4.38
C SER A 45 -10.38 2.50 3.59
N ILE A 46 -10.97 3.70 3.76
CA ILE A 46 -12.14 4.14 2.99
C ILE A 46 -11.79 4.23 1.50
N GLN A 47 -10.67 4.88 1.14
CA GLN A 47 -10.21 5.03 -0.25
C GLN A 47 -10.08 3.68 -0.95
N ARG A 48 -9.42 2.70 -0.31
CA ARG A 48 -9.28 1.35 -0.87
C ARG A 48 -10.64 0.66 -0.97
N LYS A 49 -11.49 0.75 0.06
CA LYS A 49 -12.84 0.17 0.04
C LYS A 49 -13.70 0.75 -1.09
N THR A 50 -13.59 2.05 -1.39
CA THR A 50 -14.26 2.67 -2.55
C THR A 50 -13.82 2.01 -3.87
N GLN A 51 -12.52 1.74 -4.05
CA GLN A 51 -12.02 1.03 -5.24
C GLN A 51 -12.52 -0.42 -5.30
N VAL A 52 -12.64 -1.11 -4.16
CA VAL A 52 -13.24 -2.45 -4.06
C VAL A 52 -14.71 -2.41 -4.45
N ASN A 53 -15.48 -1.48 -3.88
CA ASN A 53 -16.91 -1.32 -4.14
C ASN A 53 -17.20 -0.97 -5.61
N ALA A 54 -16.33 -0.16 -6.23
CA ALA A 54 -16.40 0.13 -7.66
C ALA A 54 -15.90 -1.01 -8.56
N ASN A 55 -15.45 -2.12 -7.96
CA ASN A 55 -14.87 -3.29 -8.63
C ASN A 55 -13.77 -2.94 -9.64
N LEU A 56 -12.87 -2.03 -9.25
CA LEU A 56 -11.78 -1.57 -10.10
C LEU A 56 -10.86 -2.74 -10.50
N PRO A 57 -10.40 -2.84 -11.76
CA PRO A 57 -9.44 -3.86 -12.15
C PRO A 57 -8.08 -3.59 -11.51
N VAL A 58 -7.38 -4.65 -11.09
CA VAL A 58 -6.18 -4.54 -10.25
C VAL A 58 -5.05 -3.77 -10.95
N HIS A 59 -4.93 -3.85 -12.27
CA HIS A 59 -3.90 -3.08 -13.00
C HIS A 59 -4.08 -1.56 -12.95
N ARG A 60 -5.24 -1.06 -12.48
CA ARG A 60 -5.53 0.37 -12.25
C ARG A 60 -5.53 0.76 -10.78
N ALA A 61 -5.61 -0.21 -9.88
CA ALA A 61 -5.62 0.03 -8.43
C ALA A 61 -4.23 0.45 -7.93
N LEU A 62 -4.19 1.23 -6.84
CA LEU A 62 -2.95 1.68 -6.22
C LEU A 62 -2.46 0.63 -5.20
N PHE A 63 -1.38 -0.05 -5.54
CA PHE A 63 -0.60 -0.91 -4.66
C PHE A 63 0.64 -0.17 -4.15
N TYR A 64 0.40 0.70 -3.16
CA TYR A 64 1.47 1.39 -2.45
C TYR A 64 2.13 0.42 -1.46
N GLY A 65 3.47 0.34 -1.41
CA GLY A 65 4.14 -0.63 -0.56
C GLY A 65 5.64 -0.49 -0.56
N THR A 66 6.34 -1.61 -0.40
CA THR A 66 7.76 -1.61 -0.03
C THR A 66 8.60 -2.49 -0.95
N HIS A 67 9.82 -2.02 -1.22
CA HIS A 67 10.86 -2.76 -1.92
C HIS A 67 11.69 -3.54 -0.90
N ASN A 68 12.08 -4.77 -1.26
CA ASN A 68 12.81 -5.71 -0.40
C ASN A 68 12.23 -5.75 1.02
N SER A 69 10.91 -5.99 1.11
CA SER A 69 10.12 -5.82 2.34
C SER A 69 10.66 -6.60 3.54
N TYR A 70 11.35 -7.71 3.26
CA TYR A 70 11.99 -8.58 4.24
C TYR A 70 13.36 -8.08 4.73
N ASN A 71 14.08 -7.24 3.96
CA ASN A 71 15.39 -6.72 4.36
C ASN A 71 15.19 -5.58 5.36
N SER A 72 14.89 -5.96 6.60
CA SER A 72 14.41 -5.04 7.64
C SER A 72 15.28 -5.06 8.89
N LYS A 73 15.43 -3.88 9.49
CA LYS A 73 16.09 -3.70 10.79
C LYS A 73 15.42 -4.53 11.90
N SER A 74 14.11 -4.77 11.83
CA SER A 74 13.39 -5.62 12.80
C SER A 74 13.88 -7.07 12.84
N TYR A 75 14.62 -7.49 11.81
CA TYR A 75 15.15 -8.84 11.68
C TYR A 75 16.67 -8.90 11.72
N ALA A 76 17.35 -7.74 11.82
CA ALA A 76 18.79 -7.67 11.80
C ALA A 76 19.38 -8.60 12.87
N GLY A 77 20.28 -9.48 12.42
CA GLY A 77 20.71 -10.63 13.18
C GLY A 77 22.23 -10.74 13.30
N PRO A 78 22.72 -11.85 13.86
CA PRO A 78 24.14 -12.15 13.95
C PRO A 78 24.85 -12.09 12.58
N PHE A 79 26.17 -11.87 12.62
CA PHE A 79 27.08 -11.97 11.47
C PHE A 79 26.66 -11.16 10.23
N PHE A 80 26.11 -9.96 10.41
CA PHE A 80 25.70 -9.04 9.34
C PHE A 80 24.43 -9.44 8.55
N SER A 81 23.62 -10.38 9.05
CA SER A 81 22.27 -10.59 8.48
C SER A 81 21.45 -9.31 8.55
N TYR A 82 20.97 -8.85 7.39
CA TYR A 82 20.30 -7.56 7.18
C TYR A 82 21.05 -6.33 7.73
N ALA A 83 22.39 -6.30 7.62
CA ALA A 83 23.20 -5.19 8.10
C ALA A 83 22.94 -3.85 7.39
N PHE A 84 22.40 -3.90 6.17
CA PHE A 84 22.03 -2.73 5.36
C PHE A 84 20.55 -2.82 5.00
N PRO A 85 19.64 -2.55 5.95
CA PRO A 85 18.23 -2.82 5.76
C PRO A 85 17.57 -1.78 4.86
N ASN A 86 16.81 -2.24 3.87
CA ASN A 86 15.89 -1.40 3.09
C ASN A 86 14.72 -0.90 3.94
N GLN A 87 14.35 -1.62 5.00
CA GLN A 87 13.17 -1.32 5.81
C GLN A 87 13.48 -1.15 7.31
N LYS A 88 12.67 -0.34 7.99
CA LYS A 88 12.77 -0.14 9.45
C LYS A 88 11.94 -1.15 10.23
N TYR A 89 10.81 -1.54 9.67
CA TYR A 89 9.75 -2.30 10.34
C TYR A 89 9.57 -3.68 9.74
N SER A 90 8.99 -4.59 10.50
CA SER A 90 8.63 -5.94 10.03
C SER A 90 7.60 -5.89 8.89
N ILE A 91 7.46 -6.96 8.09
CA ILE A 91 6.45 -7.10 7.04
C ILE A 91 5.05 -6.90 7.62
N GLY A 92 4.77 -7.51 8.79
CA GLY A 92 3.51 -7.31 9.49
C GLY A 92 3.25 -5.84 9.82
N GLU A 93 4.25 -5.12 10.30
CA GLU A 93 4.15 -3.69 10.60
C GLU A 93 4.04 -2.82 9.33
N GLN A 94 4.71 -3.17 8.23
CA GLN A 94 4.54 -2.50 6.94
C GLN A 94 3.10 -2.64 6.42
N LEU A 95 2.50 -3.83 6.54
CA LEU A 95 1.10 -4.09 6.20
C LEU A 95 0.13 -3.29 7.08
N ARG A 96 0.43 -3.17 8.38
CA ARG A 96 -0.30 -2.34 9.36
C ARG A 96 -0.23 -0.84 9.02
N LEU A 97 0.91 -0.37 8.50
CA LEU A 97 1.08 0.98 7.97
C LEU A 97 0.36 1.21 6.62
N GLY A 98 -0.22 0.18 6.01
CA GLY A 98 -1.00 0.30 4.78
C GLY A 98 -0.30 -0.14 3.51
N ALA A 99 0.88 -0.77 3.59
CA ALA A 99 1.49 -1.41 2.43
C ALA A 99 0.57 -2.50 1.87
N ARG A 100 0.38 -2.52 0.55
CA ARG A 100 -0.39 -3.53 -0.19
C ARG A 100 0.38 -4.16 -1.35
N PHE A 101 1.59 -3.66 -1.60
CA PHE A 101 2.62 -4.30 -2.39
C PHE A 101 3.73 -4.77 -1.46
N ILE A 102 4.09 -6.05 -1.52
CA ILE A 102 5.15 -6.67 -0.73
C ILE A 102 6.08 -7.40 -1.70
N GLU A 103 7.39 -7.21 -1.51
CA GLU A 103 8.44 -7.76 -2.35
C GLU A 103 9.39 -8.63 -1.53
N LEU A 104 9.54 -9.88 -1.94
CA LEU A 104 10.34 -10.89 -1.26
C LEU A 104 11.34 -11.52 -2.23
N ASP A 105 12.62 -11.43 -1.91
CA ASP A 105 13.68 -12.05 -2.69
C ASP A 105 14.00 -13.39 -2.06
N ILE A 106 13.80 -14.46 -2.81
CA ILE A 106 13.94 -15.81 -2.30
C ILE A 106 15.15 -16.47 -2.94
N HIS A 107 16.13 -16.82 -2.11
CA HIS A 107 17.33 -17.52 -2.51
C HIS A 107 17.32 -18.96 -2.00
N TRP A 108 17.74 -19.90 -2.86
CA TRP A 108 18.03 -21.28 -2.44
C TRP A 108 19.49 -21.43 -2.01
N THR A 109 19.74 -21.21 -0.72
CA THR A 109 21.10 -21.08 -0.18
C THR A 109 21.26 -21.73 1.19
N LEU A 110 22.50 -21.82 1.69
CA LEU A 110 22.84 -22.44 2.97
C LEU A 110 22.18 -21.66 4.11
N GLY A 111 21.39 -22.33 4.94
CA GLY A 111 20.80 -21.75 6.14
C GLY A 111 21.31 -22.39 7.44
N THR A 112 20.73 -21.96 8.56
CA THR A 112 21.12 -22.38 9.92
C THR A 112 21.06 -23.89 10.17
N HIS A 113 20.29 -24.64 9.37
CA HIS A 113 20.21 -26.11 9.45
C HIS A 113 21.37 -26.85 8.77
N ALA A 114 22.42 -26.13 8.35
CA ALA A 114 23.57 -26.67 7.62
C ALA A 114 23.20 -27.38 6.31
N ARG A 115 22.06 -27.00 5.70
CA ARG A 115 21.61 -27.44 4.38
C ARG A 115 21.08 -26.25 3.60
N LYS A 116 20.95 -26.41 2.27
CA LYS A 116 20.25 -25.41 1.47
C LYS A 116 18.75 -25.38 1.85
N GLU A 117 18.20 -24.19 1.95
CA GLU A 117 16.80 -23.91 2.19
C GLU A 117 16.40 -22.58 1.52
N LEU A 118 15.09 -22.31 1.45
CA LEU A 118 14.57 -21.06 0.89
C LEU A 118 14.69 -19.94 1.94
N LEU A 119 15.58 -18.98 1.69
CA LEU A 119 15.83 -17.83 2.56
C LEU A 119 15.39 -16.52 1.91
N LEU A 120 14.95 -15.58 2.73
CA LEU A 120 14.70 -14.19 2.38
C LEU A 120 16.03 -13.43 2.40
N CYS A 121 16.67 -13.25 1.26
CA CYS A 121 18.06 -12.82 1.19
C CYS A 121 18.23 -11.62 0.25
N HIS A 122 18.93 -10.60 0.73
CA HIS A 122 19.30 -9.42 -0.06
C HIS A 122 20.66 -9.62 -0.74
N GLY A 123 20.71 -10.66 -1.59
CA GLY A 123 21.92 -11.13 -2.25
C GLY A 123 21.86 -10.97 -3.76
N GLN A 124 23.00 -11.14 -4.41
CA GLN A 124 23.09 -11.19 -5.87
C GLN A 124 22.58 -12.53 -6.41
N ASP A 125 22.44 -12.64 -7.73
CA ASP A 125 21.99 -13.85 -8.42
C ASP A 125 22.82 -15.10 -8.09
N SER A 126 24.10 -14.93 -7.78
CA SER A 126 25.01 -15.99 -7.35
C SER A 126 24.85 -16.38 -5.87
N HIS A 127 23.82 -15.85 -5.19
CA HIS A 127 23.59 -15.86 -3.73
C HIS A 127 24.69 -15.21 -2.90
N VAL A 128 25.66 -14.54 -3.54
CA VAL A 128 26.66 -13.73 -2.85
C VAL A 128 25.95 -12.57 -2.14
N GLY A 129 26.18 -12.44 -0.85
CA GLY A 129 25.46 -11.49 0.02
C GLY A 129 24.42 -12.15 0.91
N CYS A 130 24.00 -13.39 0.62
CA CYS A 130 23.15 -14.14 1.53
C CYS A 130 23.88 -14.55 2.80
N ASN A 131 23.16 -14.47 3.92
CA ASN A 131 23.63 -14.89 5.21
C ASN A 131 22.95 -16.19 5.64
N VAL A 132 23.70 -17.11 6.26
CA VAL A 132 23.13 -18.35 6.80
C VAL A 132 22.10 -18.11 7.91
N PHE A 133 22.12 -16.91 8.51
CA PHE A 133 21.16 -16.46 9.52
C PHE A 133 20.02 -15.62 8.96
N ASP A 134 19.97 -15.40 7.63
CA ASP A 134 18.82 -14.76 7.00
C ASP A 134 17.55 -15.58 7.24
N ARG A 135 16.40 -14.89 7.27
CA ARG A 135 15.15 -15.50 7.68
C ARG A 135 14.69 -16.53 6.64
N PRO A 136 14.22 -17.70 7.08
CA PRO A 136 13.53 -18.63 6.19
C PRO A 136 12.32 -17.99 5.54
N PHE A 137 12.05 -18.35 4.28
CA PHE A 137 10.92 -17.82 3.49
C PHE A 137 9.58 -17.88 4.23
N TYR A 138 9.29 -19.01 4.87
CA TYR A 138 8.04 -19.21 5.59
C TYR A 138 7.81 -18.19 6.72
N LYS A 139 8.88 -17.60 7.30
CA LYS A 139 8.75 -16.58 8.34
C LYS A 139 8.20 -15.25 7.82
N GLY A 140 8.50 -14.89 6.58
CA GLY A 140 7.82 -13.75 5.94
C GLY A 140 6.35 -14.05 5.67
N LEU A 141 6.04 -15.29 5.26
CA LEU A 141 4.67 -15.72 4.98
C LEU A 141 3.80 -15.83 6.24
N GLU A 142 4.37 -16.21 7.40
CA GLU A 142 3.68 -16.17 8.69
C GLU A 142 3.08 -14.79 8.97
N GLU A 143 3.85 -13.73 8.76
CA GLU A 143 3.38 -12.35 9.02
C GLU A 143 2.30 -11.92 8.02
N VAL A 144 2.44 -12.29 6.75
CA VAL A 144 1.40 -12.04 5.73
C VAL A 144 0.11 -12.79 6.07
N ARG A 145 0.22 -14.07 6.48
CA ARG A 145 -0.90 -14.92 6.91
C ARG A 145 -1.62 -14.30 8.11
N ASP A 146 -0.87 -13.92 9.14
CA ASP A 146 -1.43 -13.37 10.37
C ASP A 146 -2.17 -12.05 10.10
N TRP A 147 -1.64 -11.22 9.20
CA TRP A 147 -2.31 -10.00 8.78
C TRP A 147 -3.56 -10.28 7.92
N VAL A 148 -3.48 -11.12 6.88
CA VAL A 148 -4.60 -11.34 5.95
C VAL A 148 -5.76 -12.13 6.55
N SER A 149 -5.48 -12.96 7.57
CA SER A 149 -6.47 -13.73 8.32
C SER A 149 -7.27 -12.88 9.31
N ASN A 150 -6.77 -11.70 9.69
CA ASN A 150 -7.51 -10.79 10.54
C ASN A 150 -8.76 -10.25 9.80
N SER A 151 -9.93 -10.43 10.41
CA SER A 151 -11.22 -9.99 9.85
C SER A 151 -11.29 -8.49 9.54
N ALA A 152 -10.52 -7.65 10.24
CA ALA A 152 -10.42 -6.21 9.96
C ALA A 152 -9.84 -5.95 8.56
N ASN A 153 -9.02 -6.86 8.04
CA ASN A 153 -8.38 -6.76 6.73
C ASN A 153 -9.16 -7.51 5.63
N ARG A 154 -10.40 -7.96 5.88
CA ARG A 154 -11.22 -8.74 4.92
C ARG A 154 -11.38 -8.08 3.55
N ASN A 155 -11.43 -6.75 3.51
CA ASN A 155 -11.66 -5.99 2.29
C ASN A 155 -10.36 -5.57 1.58
N GLU A 156 -9.22 -6.05 2.06
CA GLU A 156 -7.92 -5.67 1.52
C GLU A 156 -7.42 -6.69 0.51
N VAL A 157 -6.74 -6.20 -0.53
CA VAL A 157 -6.12 -7.00 -1.59
C VAL A 157 -4.62 -6.71 -1.61
N LEU A 158 -3.81 -7.76 -1.77
CA LEU A 158 -2.35 -7.69 -1.80
C LEU A 158 -1.81 -8.12 -3.16
N VAL A 159 -0.71 -7.48 -3.54
CA VAL A 159 0.21 -7.99 -4.55
C VAL A 159 1.48 -8.44 -3.82
N LEU A 160 1.80 -9.73 -3.94
CA LEU A 160 3.03 -10.30 -3.42
C LEU A 160 3.95 -10.63 -4.60
N TYR A 161 5.04 -9.87 -4.72
CA TYR A 161 6.07 -10.08 -5.72
C TYR A 161 7.17 -10.96 -5.12
N ILE A 162 7.47 -12.07 -5.82
CA ILE A 162 8.60 -12.94 -5.52
C ILE A 162 9.71 -12.68 -6.53
N GLU A 163 10.79 -12.05 -6.09
CA GLU A 163 12.03 -12.02 -6.84
C GLU A 163 12.72 -13.39 -6.68
N ASP A 164 12.83 -14.06 -7.81
CA ASP A 164 13.21 -15.45 -7.91
C ASP A 164 14.73 -15.60 -8.06
N LYS A 165 15.35 -16.23 -7.05
CA LYS A 165 16.68 -16.84 -7.08
C LYS A 165 16.61 -18.26 -6.45
N ILE A 166 15.53 -18.97 -6.76
CA ILE A 166 15.19 -20.25 -6.11
C ILE A 166 15.84 -21.48 -6.77
N ASP A 167 16.67 -21.31 -7.80
CA ASP A 167 17.51 -22.35 -8.42
C ASP A 167 16.76 -23.65 -8.81
N GLY A 168 15.56 -23.52 -9.39
CA GLY A 168 14.77 -24.67 -9.81
C GLY A 168 13.95 -25.34 -8.69
N HIS A 169 13.97 -24.80 -7.48
CA HIS A 169 13.15 -25.27 -6.34
C HIS A 169 11.74 -24.64 -6.33
N SER A 170 11.12 -24.47 -7.50
CA SER A 170 9.84 -23.76 -7.64
C SER A 170 8.67 -24.52 -7.04
N SER A 171 8.69 -25.84 -7.09
CA SER A 171 7.69 -26.68 -6.41
C SER A 171 7.76 -26.53 -4.89
N GLU A 172 8.96 -26.43 -4.30
CA GLU A 172 9.16 -26.24 -2.86
C GLU A 172 8.72 -24.83 -2.42
N ALA A 173 9.05 -23.80 -3.22
CA ALA A 173 8.61 -22.44 -2.96
C ALA A 173 7.09 -22.29 -3.06
N LEU A 174 6.47 -22.87 -4.10
CA LEU A 174 5.02 -22.87 -4.26
C LEU A 174 4.32 -23.64 -3.14
N GLN A 175 4.84 -24.79 -2.73
CA GLN A 175 4.26 -25.55 -1.62
C GLN A 175 4.35 -24.76 -0.31
N THR A 176 5.49 -24.15 -0.03
CA THR A 176 5.67 -23.27 1.14
C THR A 176 4.66 -22.10 1.10
N LEU A 177 4.42 -21.48 -0.05
CA LEU A 177 3.39 -20.45 -0.20
C LEU A 177 1.99 -20.95 0.12
N LYS A 178 1.62 -22.11 -0.42
CA LYS A 178 0.30 -22.71 -0.21
C LYS A 178 0.08 -23.06 1.26
N ASP A 179 1.08 -23.62 1.93
CA ASP A 179 0.97 -24.01 3.34
C ASP A 179 0.56 -22.85 4.26
N TYR A 180 0.93 -21.61 3.89
CA TYR A 180 0.62 -20.42 4.68
C TYR A 180 -0.53 -19.59 4.12
N LEU A 181 -0.71 -19.52 2.79
CA LEU A 181 -1.57 -18.52 2.15
C LEU A 181 -2.66 -19.08 1.23
N ASP A 182 -2.70 -20.38 0.94
CA ASP A 182 -3.58 -21.00 -0.07
C ASP A 182 -5.05 -20.52 -0.07
N PRO A 183 -5.70 -20.34 1.10
CA PRO A 183 -7.08 -19.86 1.17
C PRO A 183 -7.29 -18.51 0.47
N TRP A 184 -6.29 -17.63 0.49
CA TRP A 184 -6.35 -16.27 -0.04
C TRP A 184 -5.70 -16.08 -1.41
N LEU A 185 -4.99 -17.08 -1.95
CA LEU A 185 -4.30 -16.97 -3.23
C LEU A 185 -5.29 -16.98 -4.41
N TYR A 186 -5.22 -15.94 -5.24
CA TYR A 186 -5.94 -15.87 -6.50
C TYR A 186 -5.44 -16.94 -7.48
N ARG A 187 -6.37 -17.48 -8.29
CA ARG A 187 -6.10 -18.56 -9.24
C ARG A 187 -6.23 -18.08 -10.66
N TYR A 188 -5.26 -18.47 -11.47
CA TYR A 188 -5.21 -18.15 -12.88
C TYR A 188 -5.46 -19.37 -13.75
N SER A 189 -5.91 -19.11 -14.97
CA SER A 189 -5.83 -20.04 -16.09
C SER A 189 -4.62 -19.72 -16.97
N GLY A 190 -4.22 -20.66 -17.82
CA GLY A 190 -3.13 -20.46 -18.79
C GLY A 190 -1.73 -20.52 -18.16
N SER A 191 -0.72 -20.18 -18.95
CA SER A 191 0.69 -20.14 -18.54
C SER A 191 0.99 -18.94 -17.65
N CYS A 192 2.01 -19.01 -16.79
CA CYS A 192 2.50 -17.86 -16.03
C CYS A 192 2.96 -16.69 -16.92
N SER A 193 3.31 -16.94 -18.18
CA SER A 193 3.65 -15.85 -19.12
C SER A 193 2.43 -15.15 -19.71
N ASP A 194 1.24 -15.72 -19.58
CA ASP A 194 0.00 -15.15 -20.10
C ASP A 194 -0.53 -14.09 -19.11
N ILE A 195 0.01 -12.87 -19.21
CA ILE A 195 -0.51 -11.73 -18.45
C ILE A 195 -1.93 -11.42 -18.94
N PRO A 196 -2.94 -11.36 -18.05
CA PRO A 196 -4.30 -11.06 -18.47
C PRO A 196 -4.40 -9.69 -19.16
N SER A 197 -5.23 -9.59 -20.20
CA SER A 197 -5.52 -8.31 -20.84
C SER A 197 -6.23 -7.36 -19.87
N PRO A 198 -6.24 -6.04 -20.11
CA PRO A 198 -6.87 -5.07 -19.21
C PRO A 198 -8.33 -5.40 -18.87
N GLU A 199 -9.08 -5.94 -19.83
CA GLU A 199 -10.49 -6.33 -19.69
C GLU A 199 -10.67 -7.58 -18.81
N ASN A 200 -9.66 -8.47 -18.80
CA ASN A 200 -9.66 -9.75 -18.10
C ASN A 200 -8.85 -9.72 -16.81
N MET A 201 -8.23 -8.59 -16.48
CA MET A 201 -7.51 -8.44 -15.22
C MET A 201 -8.45 -8.66 -14.04
N PRO A 202 -8.00 -9.37 -12.98
CA PRO A 202 -8.80 -9.56 -11.78
C PRO A 202 -9.31 -8.23 -11.23
N LYS A 203 -10.53 -8.22 -10.70
CA LYS A 203 -11.16 -7.02 -10.16
C LYS A 203 -11.27 -7.13 -8.64
N LEU A 204 -11.04 -6.00 -7.97
CA LEU A 204 -10.89 -5.96 -6.51
C LEU A 204 -12.13 -6.48 -5.76
N GLY A 205 -13.33 -6.09 -6.20
CA GLY A 205 -14.59 -6.51 -5.59
C GLY A 205 -14.81 -8.02 -5.70
N ASP A 206 -14.56 -8.60 -6.87
CA ASP A 206 -14.68 -10.04 -7.12
C ASP A 206 -13.68 -10.85 -6.28
N MET A 207 -12.46 -10.34 -6.15
CA MET A 207 -11.41 -10.92 -5.31
C MET A 207 -11.78 -10.91 -3.82
N VAL A 208 -12.32 -9.79 -3.32
CA VAL A 208 -12.79 -9.68 -1.93
C VAL A 208 -13.99 -10.59 -1.68
N ALA A 209 -14.96 -10.62 -2.60
CA ALA A 209 -16.16 -11.46 -2.48
C ALA A 209 -15.85 -12.96 -2.45
N SER A 210 -14.85 -13.40 -3.23
CA SER A 210 -14.39 -14.80 -3.28
C SER A 210 -13.33 -15.15 -2.23
N ASN A 211 -12.91 -14.18 -1.41
CA ASN A 211 -11.78 -14.27 -0.47
C ASN A 211 -10.45 -14.69 -1.14
N LYS A 212 -10.30 -14.46 -2.45
CA LYS A 212 -9.08 -14.69 -3.23
C LYS A 212 -8.33 -13.37 -3.42
N ARG A 213 -7.70 -12.91 -2.34
CA ARG A 213 -7.25 -11.52 -2.12
C ARG A 213 -5.74 -11.30 -2.27
N ILE A 214 -4.97 -12.31 -2.64
CA ILE A 214 -3.52 -12.18 -2.87
C ILE A 214 -3.20 -12.56 -4.31
N LEU A 215 -2.66 -11.61 -5.08
CA LEU A 215 -2.10 -11.84 -6.41
C LEU A 215 -0.62 -12.16 -6.26
N LEU A 216 -0.18 -13.27 -6.83
CA LEU A 216 1.23 -13.61 -6.88
C LEU A 216 1.81 -13.26 -8.24
N MET A 217 2.98 -12.64 -8.23
CA MET A 217 3.80 -12.49 -9.43
C MET A 217 5.27 -12.74 -9.15
N SER A 218 6.01 -13.08 -10.20
CA SER A 218 7.45 -13.33 -10.11
C SER A 218 8.15 -12.97 -11.42
N ASN A 219 9.46 -12.74 -11.36
CA ASN A 219 10.32 -12.69 -12.55
C ASN A 219 10.58 -14.12 -13.11
N GLY A 220 10.37 -15.17 -12.32
CA GLY A 220 10.36 -16.58 -12.74
C GLY A 220 9.00 -17.06 -13.31
N CYS A 221 9.04 -18.10 -14.15
CA CYS A 221 7.86 -18.72 -14.75
C CYS A 221 8.12 -20.21 -15.03
N TYR A 222 7.38 -21.08 -14.35
CA TYR A 222 7.62 -22.53 -14.29
C TYR A 222 6.41 -23.36 -14.74
N ASP A 223 6.35 -24.60 -14.25
CA ASP A 223 5.36 -25.63 -14.59
C ASP A 223 3.88 -25.19 -14.47
N SER A 224 2.99 -26.14 -14.76
CA SER A 224 1.56 -25.91 -14.77
C SER A 224 0.99 -25.61 -13.39
N GLN A 225 1.54 -26.15 -12.30
CA GLN A 225 1.06 -25.84 -10.95
C GLN A 225 1.41 -24.40 -10.58
N TRP A 226 2.64 -23.96 -10.85
CA TRP A 226 3.06 -22.58 -10.67
C TRP A 226 2.16 -21.60 -11.42
N SER A 227 1.89 -21.89 -12.69
CA SER A 227 1.06 -21.06 -13.58
C SER A 227 -0.39 -20.86 -13.10
N GLY A 228 -0.89 -21.77 -12.24
CA GLY A 228 -2.20 -21.66 -11.62
C GLY A 228 -2.29 -20.60 -10.50
N TYR A 229 -1.15 -20.09 -10.01
CA TYR A 229 -1.09 -19.12 -8.91
C TYR A 229 -0.28 -17.88 -9.27
N PHE A 230 0.76 -18.03 -10.07
CA PHE A 230 1.68 -16.98 -10.43
C PHE A 230 1.50 -16.55 -11.88
N LYS A 231 1.68 -15.24 -12.08
CA LYS A 231 2.00 -14.67 -13.39
C LYS A 231 3.40 -14.06 -13.37
N ARG A 232 3.97 -13.82 -14.54
CA ARG A 232 5.14 -12.95 -14.67
C ARG A 232 4.80 -11.55 -14.14
N ILE A 233 5.81 -10.78 -13.77
CA ILE A 233 5.67 -9.41 -13.26
C ILE A 233 4.65 -8.57 -14.05
N PHE A 234 3.59 -8.11 -13.38
CA PHE A 234 2.48 -7.36 -14.01
C PHE A 234 2.90 -6.01 -14.56
N PHE A 235 4.02 -5.47 -14.09
CA PHE A 235 4.58 -4.22 -14.58
C PHE A 235 5.63 -4.43 -15.68
N GLY A 236 5.95 -5.67 -16.10
CA GLY A 236 6.87 -5.94 -17.21
C GLY A 236 8.10 -5.03 -17.23
N SER A 237 8.29 -4.28 -18.32
CA SER A 237 9.35 -3.28 -18.47
C SER A 237 8.95 -1.86 -18.01
N THR A 238 7.73 -1.65 -17.52
CA THR A 238 7.26 -0.38 -16.98
C THR A 238 7.57 -0.24 -15.50
N THR A 239 8.85 -0.38 -15.19
CA THR A 239 9.43 -0.16 -13.86
C THR A 239 10.53 0.88 -13.97
N SER A 240 10.65 1.79 -13.00
CA SER A 240 11.67 2.84 -12.98
C SER A 240 11.93 3.34 -11.55
N SER A 241 12.71 4.41 -11.41
CA SER A 241 13.15 4.96 -10.13
C SER A 241 12.77 6.44 -9.99
N PRO A 242 12.68 6.99 -8.76
CA PRO A 242 12.45 8.43 -8.57
C PRO A 242 13.42 9.35 -9.32
N LYS A 243 14.67 8.93 -9.51
CA LYS A 243 15.69 9.69 -10.25
C LYS A 243 15.32 9.89 -11.73
N ASP A 244 14.65 8.91 -12.33
CA ASP A 244 14.33 8.90 -13.77
C ASP A 244 12.90 9.37 -14.05
N PHE A 245 12.16 9.79 -13.02
CA PHE A 245 10.78 10.25 -13.18
C PHE A 245 10.72 11.63 -13.85
N LYS A 246 9.98 11.72 -14.97
CA LYS A 246 9.91 12.96 -15.78
C LYS A 246 8.97 14.02 -15.20
N GLY A 247 8.06 13.64 -14.29
CA GLY A 247 7.04 14.53 -13.76
C GLY A 247 5.76 14.57 -14.60
N TYR A 248 4.64 14.93 -13.96
CA TYR A 248 3.39 15.27 -14.63
C TYR A 248 3.48 16.66 -15.31
N PRO A 249 2.93 16.88 -16.53
CA PRO A 249 2.04 15.99 -17.29
C PRO A 249 2.74 15.02 -18.25
N ASP A 250 4.06 15.14 -18.43
CA ASP A 250 4.78 14.36 -19.44
C ASP A 250 4.81 12.86 -19.13
N CYS A 251 4.98 12.51 -17.85
CA CYS A 251 5.06 11.15 -17.33
C CYS A 251 6.15 10.30 -18.05
N ASN A 252 6.31 9.02 -17.66
CA ASN A 252 7.38 8.18 -18.22
C ASN A 252 6.90 7.33 -19.41
N TYR A 253 5.61 7.03 -19.48
CA TYR A 253 5.03 6.13 -20.47
C TYR A 253 3.79 6.73 -21.14
N SER A 254 3.38 6.14 -22.27
CA SER A 254 2.16 6.56 -22.96
C SER A 254 0.92 6.34 -22.09
N ARG A 255 -0.15 7.10 -22.32
CA ARG A 255 -1.44 6.87 -21.63
C ARG A 255 -1.99 5.46 -21.87
N ALA A 256 -1.81 4.92 -23.08
CA ALA A 256 -2.21 3.54 -23.40
C ALA A 256 -1.48 2.50 -22.55
N THR A 257 -0.21 2.76 -22.19
CA THR A 257 0.58 1.91 -21.31
C THR A 257 0.02 1.94 -19.89
N TYR A 258 -0.12 3.11 -19.28
CA TYR A 258 -0.69 3.20 -17.92
C TYR A 258 -2.14 2.68 -17.83
N ASN A 259 -2.90 2.75 -18.93
CA ASN A 259 -4.26 2.21 -18.96
C ASN A 259 -4.30 0.67 -19.02
N SER A 260 -3.21 0.00 -19.40
CA SER A 260 -3.20 -1.44 -19.69
C SER A 260 -2.25 -2.26 -18.82
N THR A 261 -1.26 -1.65 -18.18
CA THR A 261 -0.28 -2.35 -17.34
C THR A 261 -0.09 -1.63 -16.01
N MET A 262 0.36 -2.38 -14.99
CA MET A 262 0.87 -1.77 -13.77
C MET A 262 2.17 -1.01 -14.09
N VAL A 263 2.39 0.12 -13.42
CA VAL A 263 3.62 0.90 -13.53
C VAL A 263 4.25 1.02 -12.15
N ARG A 264 5.47 0.47 -12.02
CA ARG A 264 6.21 0.43 -10.76
C ARG A 264 7.26 1.52 -10.68
N PHE A 265 7.32 2.19 -9.53
CA PHE A 265 8.49 2.97 -9.13
C PHE A 265 9.01 2.45 -7.81
N PHE A 266 10.33 2.28 -7.71
CA PHE A 266 10.99 1.87 -6.48
C PHE A 266 12.28 2.66 -6.27
N ASN A 267 12.72 2.75 -5.02
CA ASN A 267 14.03 3.28 -4.68
C ASN A 267 14.81 2.27 -3.85
N ASP A 268 16.12 2.41 -3.87
CA ASP A 268 17.04 1.58 -3.13
C ASP A 268 17.88 2.48 -2.22
N THR A 269 17.82 2.26 -0.92
CA THR A 269 18.56 3.00 0.10
C THR A 269 19.77 2.24 0.61
N THR A 270 20.07 1.08 0.02
CA THR A 270 21.24 0.26 0.36
C THR A 270 22.51 1.07 0.15
N ASN A 271 23.35 1.10 1.18
CA ASN A 271 24.65 1.76 1.13
C ASN A 271 25.72 0.80 1.64
N TYR A 272 26.47 0.22 0.71
CA TYR A 272 27.56 -0.68 1.05
C TYR A 272 28.85 0.12 1.20
N PHE A 273 29.13 0.57 2.43
CA PHE A 273 30.40 1.22 2.85
C PHE A 273 31.03 2.15 1.80
N GLY A 274 30.21 2.94 1.08
CA GLY A 274 30.66 3.89 0.08
C GLY A 274 31.06 3.34 -1.31
N PHE A 275 31.04 2.02 -1.56
CA PHE A 275 31.27 1.47 -2.91
C PHE A 275 29.97 1.27 -3.71
N TYR A 276 28.82 1.27 -3.02
CA TYR A 276 27.50 1.38 -3.63
C TYR A 276 26.63 2.33 -2.82
N ASP A 277 25.88 3.17 -3.52
CA ASP A 277 25.00 4.19 -2.94
C ASP A 277 23.67 4.18 -3.71
N GLY A 278 22.74 3.33 -3.26
CA GLY A 278 21.45 3.14 -3.94
C GLY A 278 20.67 4.45 -4.10
N VAL A 279 20.84 5.42 -3.17
CA VAL A 279 20.17 6.72 -3.25
C VAL A 279 20.69 7.52 -4.44
N LYS A 280 21.98 7.44 -4.76
CA LYS A 280 22.51 8.08 -5.97
C LYS A 280 22.05 7.38 -7.25
N GLU A 281 21.85 6.07 -7.20
CA GLU A 281 21.44 5.28 -8.37
C GLU A 281 19.96 5.41 -8.68
N SER A 282 19.10 5.38 -7.66
CA SER A 282 17.64 5.34 -7.80
C SER A 282 16.93 6.64 -7.39
N GLY A 283 17.61 7.54 -6.69
CA GLY A 283 16.99 8.72 -6.08
C GLY A 283 16.18 8.37 -4.83
N SER A 284 15.45 9.36 -4.31
CA SER A 284 14.60 9.19 -3.12
C SER A 284 13.16 9.59 -3.42
N PHE A 285 12.21 8.89 -2.80
CA PHE A 285 10.85 9.39 -2.74
C PHE A 285 10.77 10.65 -1.87
N THR A 286 9.97 11.60 -2.32
CA THR A 286 9.63 12.85 -1.62
C THR A 286 8.14 13.08 -1.76
N ASN A 287 7.53 13.86 -0.87
CA ASN A 287 6.10 14.17 -0.96
C ASN A 287 5.73 14.76 -2.33
N ALA A 288 6.60 15.62 -2.89
CA ALA A 288 6.38 16.26 -4.19
C ALA A 288 6.43 15.26 -5.35
N ASN A 289 7.44 14.38 -5.39
CA ASN A 289 7.54 13.42 -6.49
C ASN A 289 6.48 12.31 -6.39
N ILE A 290 6.10 11.86 -5.19
CA ILE A 290 4.99 10.91 -5.00
C ILE A 290 3.68 11.51 -5.52
N ALA A 291 3.35 12.75 -5.15
CA ALA A 291 2.15 13.42 -5.65
C ALA A 291 2.13 13.54 -7.19
N SER A 292 3.29 13.83 -7.79
CA SER A 292 3.45 13.91 -9.25
C SER A 292 3.35 12.52 -9.92
N MET A 293 3.90 11.47 -9.31
CA MET A 293 3.78 10.08 -9.76
C MET A 293 2.34 9.57 -9.71
N LEU A 294 1.63 9.84 -8.61
CA LEU A 294 0.20 9.55 -8.49
C LEU A 294 -0.60 10.26 -9.59
N SER A 295 -0.27 11.53 -9.87
CA SER A 295 -0.88 12.29 -10.97
C SER A 295 -0.63 11.70 -12.35
N CYS A 296 0.37 10.82 -12.53
CA CYS A 296 0.63 10.06 -13.76
C CYS A 296 -0.04 8.68 -13.79
N GLU A 297 -0.60 8.23 -12.67
CA GLU A 297 -1.07 6.86 -12.42
C GLU A 297 0.05 5.83 -12.24
N VAL A 298 1.17 6.23 -11.65
CA VAL A 298 2.04 5.23 -11.00
C VAL A 298 1.22 4.54 -9.92
N ASN A 299 1.12 3.23 -10.00
CA ASN A 299 0.17 2.47 -9.20
C ASN A 299 0.81 1.27 -8.49
N VAL A 300 2.11 1.06 -8.64
CA VAL A 300 2.90 0.17 -7.78
C VAL A 300 4.08 0.97 -7.22
N PHE A 301 4.20 1.03 -5.91
CA PHE A 301 5.34 1.69 -5.25
C PHE A 301 6.11 0.67 -4.40
N GLY A 302 7.42 0.61 -4.59
CA GLY A 302 8.36 -0.10 -3.74
C GLY A 302 9.22 0.90 -2.97
N ILE A 303 8.74 1.35 -1.81
CA ILE A 303 9.37 2.42 -1.03
C ILE A 303 10.29 1.82 0.02
N ASP A 304 11.53 2.23 0.00
CA ASP A 304 12.49 1.99 1.07
C ASP A 304 12.26 2.90 2.27
N GLN A 305 12.63 2.43 3.46
CA GLN A 305 12.52 3.14 4.73
C GLN A 305 11.07 3.54 5.08
N PHE A 306 10.11 2.71 4.65
CA PHE A 306 8.68 2.96 4.77
C PHE A 306 8.26 3.23 6.23
N ASP A 307 7.51 4.30 6.43
CA ASP A 307 7.11 4.76 7.75
C ASP A 307 5.74 5.46 7.69
N PRO A 308 5.18 5.90 8.85
CA PRO A 308 3.89 6.57 8.87
C PRO A 308 3.79 7.80 7.97
N ASP A 309 4.87 8.53 7.71
CA ASP A 309 4.80 9.74 6.89
C ASP A 309 4.72 9.41 5.40
N PHE A 310 5.43 8.36 4.96
CA PHE A 310 5.25 7.81 3.63
C PHE A 310 3.85 7.20 3.44
N ALA A 311 3.34 6.48 4.43
CA ALA A 311 2.01 5.88 4.38
C ALA A 311 0.91 6.90 4.09
N LYS A 312 0.98 8.08 4.73
CA LYS A 312 0.03 9.20 4.50
C LYS A 312 0.04 9.70 3.05
N GLN A 313 1.16 9.61 2.34
CA GLN A 313 1.27 10.13 0.96
C GLN A 313 0.43 9.32 -0.05
N ALA A 314 -0.01 8.11 0.30
CA ALA A 314 -0.91 7.31 -0.54
C ALA A 314 -2.36 7.83 -0.56
N ILE A 315 -2.71 8.77 0.33
CA ILE A 315 -4.02 9.42 0.32
C ILE A 315 -4.05 10.41 -0.84
N TRP A 316 -4.89 10.13 -1.84
CA TRP A 316 -5.11 11.00 -3.00
C TRP A 316 -6.54 11.55 -3.09
N SER A 317 -7.47 10.94 -2.35
CA SER A 317 -8.92 11.21 -2.41
C SER A 317 -9.36 12.27 -1.38
N TRP A 318 -9.72 11.85 -0.17
CA TRP A 318 -10.31 12.68 0.87
C TRP A 318 -9.38 13.76 1.39
N ASN A 319 -9.98 14.87 1.84
CA ASN A 319 -9.29 15.96 2.49
C ASN A 319 -8.88 15.56 3.91
N ALA A 320 -7.94 16.30 4.50
CA ALA A 320 -7.65 16.16 5.92
C ALA A 320 -8.94 16.30 6.74
N SER A 321 -9.15 15.37 7.66
CA SER A 321 -10.35 15.24 8.50
C SER A 321 -11.65 14.84 7.78
N GLU A 322 -11.63 14.51 6.48
CA GLU A 322 -12.81 14.01 5.75
C GLU A 322 -12.75 12.50 5.41
N PRO A 323 -13.89 11.79 5.31
CA PRO A 323 -15.25 12.26 5.57
C PRO A 323 -15.53 12.38 7.08
N ASN A 324 -16.16 13.48 7.48
CA ASN A 324 -16.40 13.82 8.88
C ASN A 324 -17.85 13.61 9.34
N ASN A 325 -18.78 13.45 8.39
CA ASN A 325 -20.21 13.33 8.58
C ASN A 325 -20.79 14.42 9.50
N TRP A 326 -20.61 15.70 9.12
CA TRP A 326 -20.96 16.82 9.98
C TRP A 326 -22.45 16.79 10.30
N ALA A 327 -22.77 16.92 11.59
CA ALA A 327 -24.14 16.82 12.13
C ALA A 327 -24.89 15.51 11.76
N GLY A 328 -24.19 14.46 11.33
CA GLY A 328 -24.78 13.16 10.98
C GLY A 328 -25.61 13.19 9.69
N ASN A 329 -25.36 14.14 8.78
CA ASN A 329 -26.20 14.36 7.60
C ASN A 329 -25.41 14.72 6.32
N GLU A 330 -24.16 14.26 6.22
CA GLU A 330 -23.32 14.44 5.04
C GLU A 330 -23.03 13.08 4.43
N ASN A 331 -23.70 12.77 3.32
CA ASN A 331 -23.69 11.41 2.76
C ASN A 331 -23.34 11.37 1.26
N CYS A 332 -22.91 12.50 0.69
CA CYS A 332 -22.63 12.63 -0.74
C CYS A 332 -21.30 13.35 -0.95
N ALA A 333 -20.45 12.82 -1.83
CA ALA A 333 -19.10 13.34 -1.98
C ALA A 333 -19.02 14.48 -2.99
N VAL A 334 -18.22 15.50 -2.68
CA VAL A 334 -17.80 16.57 -3.60
C VAL A 334 -16.29 16.56 -3.81
N LEU A 335 -15.84 17.05 -4.96
CA LEU A 335 -14.47 17.44 -5.23
C LEU A 335 -14.25 18.94 -4.96
N TRP A 336 -13.46 19.25 -3.95
CA TRP A 336 -13.09 20.61 -3.55
C TRP A 336 -12.05 21.27 -4.47
N SER A 337 -11.85 22.57 -4.26
CA SER A 337 -10.90 23.40 -5.01
C SER A 337 -9.44 22.91 -4.90
N ASN A 338 -9.08 22.30 -3.77
CA ASN A 338 -7.76 21.73 -3.53
C ASN A 338 -7.57 20.33 -4.16
N GLY A 339 -8.56 19.80 -4.88
CA GLY A 339 -8.51 18.48 -5.50
C GLY A 339 -8.78 17.32 -4.55
N ARG A 340 -9.20 17.59 -3.31
CA ARG A 340 -9.56 16.58 -2.32
C ARG A 340 -11.06 16.42 -2.19
N TRP A 341 -11.50 15.30 -1.63
CA TRP A 341 -12.90 15.01 -1.44
C TRP A 341 -13.39 15.44 -0.06
N ASN A 342 -14.68 15.76 0.00
CA ASN A 342 -15.42 16.08 1.21
C ASN A 342 -16.81 15.45 1.10
N ASP A 343 -17.39 15.03 2.23
CA ASP A 343 -18.79 14.65 2.31
C ASP A 343 -19.65 15.87 2.61
N LEU A 344 -20.79 15.96 1.94
CA LEU A 344 -21.70 17.09 2.06
C LEU A 344 -23.14 16.59 2.11
N ASN A 345 -24.03 17.42 2.66
CA ASN A 345 -25.45 17.15 2.58
C ASN A 345 -25.90 17.01 1.12
N CYS A 346 -26.50 15.86 0.78
CA CYS A 346 -26.90 15.52 -0.59
C CYS A 346 -27.89 16.51 -1.23
N GLY A 347 -28.58 17.33 -0.43
CA GLY A 347 -29.50 18.38 -0.90
C GLY A 347 -28.83 19.68 -1.32
N ALA A 348 -27.52 19.87 -1.08
CA ALA A 348 -26.80 21.05 -1.53
C ALA A 348 -26.79 21.15 -3.07
N SER A 349 -26.63 22.37 -3.60
CA SER A 349 -26.63 22.60 -5.05
C SER A 349 -25.20 22.74 -5.56
N ASN A 350 -24.70 21.75 -6.30
CA ASN A 350 -23.40 21.77 -6.96
C ASN A 350 -23.52 21.29 -8.41
N ARG A 351 -22.51 21.59 -9.24
CA ARG A 351 -22.37 21.03 -10.59
C ARG A 351 -21.97 19.55 -10.48
N PHE A 352 -22.04 18.78 -11.57
CA PHE A 352 -21.81 17.32 -11.57
C PHE A 352 -20.64 16.91 -12.44
N SER A 353 -19.87 15.92 -11.98
CA SER A 353 -18.83 15.26 -12.77
C SER A 353 -19.39 14.12 -13.62
N CYS A 354 -19.28 14.25 -14.94
CA CYS A 354 -19.70 13.23 -15.88
C CYS A 354 -18.49 12.62 -16.61
N LYS A 355 -18.47 11.31 -16.84
CA LYS A 355 -17.40 10.61 -17.57
C LYS A 355 -17.98 9.86 -18.77
N ASP A 356 -17.30 9.90 -19.92
CA ASP A 356 -17.64 9.06 -21.07
C ASP A 356 -16.90 7.71 -21.04
N SER A 357 -17.24 6.81 -21.97
CA SER A 357 -16.62 5.48 -22.06
C SER A 357 -15.12 5.51 -22.38
N SER A 358 -14.62 6.62 -22.91
CA SER A 358 -13.20 6.83 -23.20
C SER A 358 -12.44 7.43 -22.02
N GLY A 359 -13.12 7.69 -20.90
CA GLY A 359 -12.54 8.28 -19.70
C GLY A 359 -12.41 9.80 -19.73
N ASN A 360 -13.04 10.48 -20.71
CA ASN A 360 -13.04 11.94 -20.75
C ASN A 360 -14.02 12.49 -19.70
N TRP A 361 -13.62 13.57 -19.04
CA TRP A 361 -14.45 14.26 -18.07
C TRP A 361 -15.23 15.41 -18.72
N TYR A 362 -16.46 15.59 -18.26
CA TYR A 362 -17.32 16.72 -18.54
C TYR A 362 -17.90 17.22 -17.21
N VAL A 363 -17.98 18.54 -17.05
CA VAL A 363 -18.59 19.18 -15.88
C VAL A 363 -19.82 19.93 -16.35
N THR A 364 -20.99 19.51 -15.86
CA THR A 364 -22.30 20.10 -16.24
C THR A 364 -22.32 21.59 -16.03
N SER A 365 -22.98 22.36 -16.88
CA SER A 365 -23.23 23.79 -16.64
C SER A 365 -24.29 24.01 -15.56
N GLY A 366 -25.30 23.14 -15.49
CA GLY A 366 -26.33 23.13 -14.45
C GLY A 366 -25.84 22.56 -13.13
N SER A 367 -26.50 22.99 -12.05
CA SER A 367 -26.29 22.51 -10.69
C SER A 367 -27.59 21.97 -10.07
N GLY A 368 -27.47 21.15 -9.04
CA GLY A 368 -28.61 20.60 -8.31
C GLY A 368 -28.18 19.76 -7.13
N SER A 369 -29.16 19.07 -6.51
CA SER A 369 -28.89 18.05 -5.50
C SER A 369 -28.15 16.87 -6.09
N TRP A 370 -27.37 16.16 -5.27
CA TRP A 370 -26.54 15.05 -5.74
C TRP A 370 -27.33 14.01 -6.55
N GLY A 371 -28.56 13.70 -6.12
CA GLY A 371 -29.44 12.73 -6.79
C GLY A 371 -29.91 13.11 -8.20
N SER A 372 -29.79 14.38 -8.62
CA SER A 372 -30.13 14.77 -10.00
C SER A 372 -28.97 14.60 -11.00
N GLY A 373 -27.79 14.18 -10.54
CA GLY A 373 -26.58 14.12 -11.37
C GLY A 373 -26.70 13.25 -12.62
N ASN A 374 -27.32 12.07 -12.51
CA ASN A 374 -27.54 11.18 -13.65
C ASN A 374 -28.40 11.84 -14.74
N ALA A 375 -29.48 12.52 -14.33
CA ALA A 375 -30.37 13.23 -15.24
C ALA A 375 -29.67 14.45 -15.87
N GLN A 376 -28.91 15.21 -15.08
CA GLN A 376 -28.19 16.39 -15.56
C GLN A 376 -27.10 16.03 -16.57
N CYS A 377 -26.25 15.04 -16.25
CA CYS A 377 -25.22 14.54 -17.17
C CYS A 377 -25.84 14.04 -18.48
N SER A 378 -26.95 13.29 -18.40
CA SER A 378 -27.61 12.76 -19.59
C SER A 378 -28.24 13.86 -20.44
N SER A 379 -28.88 14.86 -19.82
CA SER A 379 -29.52 15.99 -20.50
C SER A 379 -28.51 16.84 -21.28
N GLU A 380 -27.41 17.25 -20.63
CA GLU A 380 -26.42 18.16 -21.24
C GLU A 380 -25.53 17.48 -22.28
N THR A 381 -25.41 16.15 -22.24
CA THR A 381 -24.48 15.40 -23.10
C THR A 381 -25.17 14.43 -24.05
N ALA A 382 -26.50 14.52 -24.20
CA ALA A 382 -27.31 13.58 -24.97
C ALA A 382 -27.04 12.10 -24.57
N GLY A 383 -26.85 11.86 -23.28
CA GLY A 383 -26.60 10.53 -22.70
C GLY A 383 -25.18 9.98 -22.86
N ARG A 384 -24.27 10.69 -23.55
CA ARG A 384 -22.90 10.25 -23.82
C ARG A 384 -22.05 10.14 -22.56
N PHE A 385 -22.20 11.07 -21.62
CA PHE A 385 -21.47 11.05 -20.35
C PHE A 385 -22.40 10.63 -19.22
N LYS A 386 -21.87 9.88 -18.26
CA LYS A 386 -22.59 9.38 -17.08
C LYS A 386 -22.06 10.00 -15.81
N PHE A 387 -22.92 10.29 -14.85
CA PHE A 387 -22.50 10.81 -13.54
C PHE A 387 -21.54 9.80 -12.89
N SER A 388 -20.31 10.23 -12.63
CA SER A 388 -19.19 9.32 -12.32
C SER A 388 -18.28 9.91 -11.26
N ALA A 389 -17.55 9.05 -10.54
CA ALA A 389 -16.50 9.45 -9.62
C ALA A 389 -15.11 9.04 -10.13
N PRO A 390 -14.05 9.80 -9.81
CA PRO A 390 -12.69 9.38 -10.11
C PRO A 390 -12.28 8.22 -9.19
N LEU A 391 -11.78 7.13 -9.77
CA LEU A 391 -11.41 5.92 -9.04
C LEU A 391 -9.89 5.74 -8.89
N THR A 392 -9.10 6.58 -9.56
CA THR A 392 -7.64 6.57 -9.47
C THR A 392 -7.11 7.99 -9.28
N PRO A 393 -5.88 8.17 -8.75
CA PRO A 393 -5.32 9.50 -8.57
C PRO A 393 -5.21 10.30 -9.88
N TYR A 394 -4.94 9.64 -11.01
CA TYR A 394 -4.94 10.25 -12.34
C TYR A 394 -6.34 10.73 -12.75
N GLU A 395 -7.37 9.91 -12.56
CA GLU A 395 -8.75 10.32 -12.83
C GLU A 395 -9.14 11.54 -11.98
N ASN A 396 -8.73 11.56 -10.71
CA ASN A 396 -9.00 12.69 -9.80
C ASN A 396 -8.30 13.97 -10.27
N LYS A 397 -7.03 13.85 -10.69
CA LYS A 397 -6.25 14.97 -11.26
C LYS A 397 -6.91 15.50 -12.53
N LYS A 398 -7.36 14.63 -13.44
CA LYS A 398 -8.05 15.02 -14.67
C LYS A 398 -9.39 15.69 -14.42
N LEU A 399 -10.17 15.18 -13.46
CA LEU A 399 -11.43 15.82 -13.08
C LEU A 399 -11.19 17.23 -12.51
N LEU A 400 -10.18 17.40 -11.66
CA LEU A 400 -9.79 18.71 -11.14
C LEU A 400 -9.39 19.68 -12.26
N GLU A 401 -8.63 19.24 -13.25
CA GLU A 401 -8.26 20.07 -14.41
C GLU A 401 -9.48 20.50 -15.23
N THR A 402 -10.40 19.57 -15.50
CA THR A 402 -11.65 19.88 -16.21
C THR A 402 -12.50 20.86 -15.41
N LYS A 403 -12.68 20.63 -14.10
CA LYS A 403 -13.38 21.52 -13.17
C LYS A 403 -12.81 22.94 -13.22
N ASN A 404 -11.49 23.08 -13.14
CA ASN A 404 -10.80 24.38 -13.17
C ASN A 404 -10.94 25.08 -14.53
N SER A 405 -10.88 24.34 -15.64
CA SER A 405 -11.02 24.90 -17.00
C SER A 405 -12.38 25.56 -17.26
N VAL A 406 -13.43 25.14 -16.53
CA VAL A 406 -14.79 25.70 -16.64
C VAL A 406 -15.15 26.61 -15.46
N GLY A 407 -14.17 26.95 -14.61
CA GLY A 407 -14.35 27.82 -13.45
C GLY A 407 -15.40 27.30 -12.44
N ALA A 408 -15.58 25.99 -12.33
CA ALA A 408 -16.54 25.42 -11.38
C ALA A 408 -16.03 25.53 -9.93
N GLY A 409 -16.92 25.90 -9.01
CA GLY A 409 -16.75 25.67 -7.57
C GLY A 409 -16.85 24.19 -7.24
N ASP A 410 -17.27 23.84 -6.03
CA ASP A 410 -17.40 22.43 -5.63
C ASP A 410 -18.26 21.60 -6.58
N LEU A 411 -17.86 20.35 -6.76
CA LEU A 411 -18.36 19.48 -7.81
C LEU A 411 -18.84 18.17 -7.21
N TRP A 412 -20.11 17.82 -7.39
CA TRP A 412 -20.60 16.50 -7.04
C TRP A 412 -19.83 15.44 -7.80
N ILE A 413 -19.33 14.43 -7.08
CA ILE A 413 -18.83 13.18 -7.65
C ILE A 413 -19.78 12.05 -7.31
N ASN A 414 -19.92 11.06 -8.19
CA ASN A 414 -20.88 9.97 -8.00
C ASN A 414 -20.41 8.96 -6.94
N LEU A 415 -20.36 9.39 -5.66
CA LEU A 415 -20.15 8.57 -4.48
C LEU A 415 -21.08 9.01 -3.36
N THR A 416 -21.65 8.02 -2.68
CA THR A 416 -22.51 8.20 -1.51
C THR A 416 -22.29 7.06 -0.51
N ASP A 417 -22.50 7.33 0.77
CA ASP A 417 -22.57 6.32 1.82
C ASP A 417 -23.94 6.29 2.54
N GLN A 418 -24.99 6.87 1.93
CA GLN A 418 -26.37 6.89 2.44
C GLN A 418 -26.92 5.53 2.89
N TYR A 419 -26.39 4.43 2.35
CA TYR A 419 -26.82 3.07 2.68
C TYR A 419 -26.13 2.49 3.93
N SER A 420 -24.93 2.97 4.23
CA SER A 420 -24.11 2.51 5.35
C SER A 420 -22.97 3.51 5.55
N GLU A 421 -23.02 4.24 6.66
CA GLU A 421 -22.01 5.21 7.07
C GLU A 421 -20.56 4.73 6.84
N GLY A 422 -19.74 5.54 6.18
CA GLY A 422 -18.35 5.23 5.85
C GLY A 422 -18.16 4.18 4.76
N ASN A 423 -19.25 3.64 4.18
CA ASN A 423 -19.22 2.74 3.02
C ASN A 423 -19.58 3.48 1.73
N TRP A 424 -18.60 4.15 1.15
CA TRP A 424 -18.77 4.92 -0.07
C TRP A 424 -18.89 4.03 -1.31
N VAL A 425 -20.00 4.19 -2.04
CA VAL A 425 -20.35 3.45 -3.25
C VAL A 425 -20.85 4.41 -4.34
N PRO A 426 -20.77 4.05 -5.63
CA PRO A 426 -21.45 4.80 -6.67
C PRO A 426 -22.97 4.85 -6.45
N GLY A 427 -23.57 6.00 -6.74
CA GLY A 427 -25.02 6.15 -6.87
C GLY A 427 -25.54 5.50 -8.14
N ASN A 428 -26.64 4.78 -8.01
CA ASN A 428 -27.38 4.22 -9.14
C ASN A 428 -28.28 5.27 -9.79
#